data_AF-A0A9Q0YAH1-F1
#
_entry.id   AF-A0A9Q0YAH1-F1
#
_cell.length_a   1.000
_cell.length_b   1.000
_cell.length_c   1.000
_cell.angle_alpha   90.00
_cell.angle_beta   90.00
_cell.angle_gamma   90.00
#
_symmetry.space_group_name_H-M   'P 1'
#
loop_
_entity.id
_entity.type
_entity.pdbx_description
1 polymer ?
#
loop_
_entity_poly.entity_id
_entity_poly.type
_entity_poly.pdbx_seq_one_letter_code
_entity_poly.pdbx_strand_id
1 'polypeptide(L)'
;MDEFKKDLSQSALCDDNLNDLHSIISTYDYSLKTLLDKHAPVKSKTVTIKPSRPWFTSSLNSFKRVRRQLEKKWLCSRTQDDLNAFKKARNDFIAACDNAKRGYFSRQVQDCKGDQKKLFLLINKLTFRSTSNQYLPASIIKV
;
A
#
# COMPACT_ATOMS: atom_id res chain seq x y z
N MET A 1 -0.37 -24.52 -6.37
CA MET A 1 0.67 -25.06 -7.28
C MET A 1 0.26 -26.41 -7.85
N ASP A 2 -0.33 -27.29 -7.04
CA ASP A 2 -0.70 -28.65 -7.48
C ASP A 2 -1.81 -28.65 -8.54
N GLU A 3 -2.76 -27.71 -8.46
CA GLU A 3 -3.85 -27.57 -9.42
C GLU A 3 -3.37 -27.14 -10.82
N PHE A 4 -2.40 -26.21 -10.90
CA PHE A 4 -1.76 -25.82 -12.16
C PHE A 4 -1.03 -26.99 -12.82
N LYS A 5 -0.27 -27.76 -12.03
CA LYS A 5 0.44 -28.95 -12.54
C LYS A 5 -0.53 -30.00 -13.07
N LYS A 6 -1.64 -30.22 -12.36
CA LYS A 6 -2.70 -31.13 -12.78
C LYS A 6 -3.31 -30.68 -14.12
N ASP A 7 -3.72 -29.42 -14.21
CA ASP A 7 -4.33 -28.87 -15.43
C ASP A 7 -3.36 -28.88 -16.62
N LEU A 8 -2.06 -28.65 -16.38
CA LEU A 8 -1.03 -28.75 -17.41
C LEU A 8 -0.90 -30.18 -17.94
N SER A 9 -0.89 -31.18 -17.05
CA SER A 9 -0.80 -32.60 -17.44
C SER A 9 -2.05 -33.13 -18.16
N GLN A 10 -3.19 -32.44 -18.00
CA GLN A 10 -4.45 -32.77 -18.66
C GLN A 10 -4.68 -31.96 -19.94
N SER A 11 -3.72 -31.10 -20.31
CA SER A 11 -3.85 -30.24 -21.49
C SER A 11 -3.49 -31.00 -22.77
N ALA A 12 -4.03 -30.52 -23.90
CA ALA A 12 -3.76 -31.06 -25.23
C ALA A 12 -2.28 -30.95 -25.67
N LEU A 13 -1.41 -30.34 -24.86
CA LEU A 13 0.05 -30.37 -25.05
C LEU A 13 0.64 -31.78 -24.87
N CYS A 14 -0.03 -32.63 -24.10
CA CYS A 14 0.43 -33.98 -23.79
C CYS A 14 -0.22 -35.04 -24.70
N ASP A 15 -0.95 -34.63 -25.74
CA ASP A 15 -1.56 -35.54 -26.72
C ASP A 15 -0.56 -35.84 -27.86
N ASP A 16 -0.15 -37.11 -27.99
CA ASP A 16 0.83 -37.57 -29.00
C ASP A 16 0.28 -37.63 -30.45
N ASN A 17 -0.97 -37.19 -30.68
CA ASN A 17 -1.67 -37.31 -31.96
C ASN A 17 -1.54 -36.08 -32.88
N LEU A 18 -0.62 -35.16 -32.60
CA LEU A 18 -0.42 -33.94 -33.37
C LEU A 18 0.60 -34.17 -34.50
N ASN A 19 0.11 -34.37 -35.73
CA ASN A 19 0.96 -34.70 -36.89
C ASN A 19 1.35 -33.49 -37.76
N ASP A 20 0.78 -32.32 -37.51
CA ASP A 20 1.02 -31.10 -38.29
C ASP A 20 1.65 -30.00 -37.40
N LEU A 21 2.72 -29.39 -37.90
CA LEU A 21 3.49 -28.38 -37.17
C LEU A 21 2.64 -27.15 -36.81
N HIS A 22 1.79 -26.69 -37.73
CA HIS A 22 0.92 -25.54 -37.47
C HIS A 22 -0.09 -25.85 -36.37
N SER A 23 -0.62 -27.08 -36.37
CA SER A 23 -1.54 -27.56 -35.34
C SER A 23 -0.87 -27.67 -33.97
N ILE A 24 0.40 -28.11 -33.90
CA ILE A 24 1.19 -28.15 -32.65
C ILE A 24 1.38 -26.75 -32.07
N ILE A 25 1.84 -25.80 -32.89
CA ILE A 25 2.10 -24.42 -32.44
C ILE A 25 0.80 -23.77 -31.96
N SER A 26 -0.28 -23.95 -32.70
CA SER A 26 -1.59 -23.38 -32.33
C SER A 26 -2.12 -23.95 -31.01
N THR A 27 -1.96 -25.26 -30.80
CA THR A 27 -2.34 -25.94 -29.56
C THR A 27 -1.50 -25.47 -28.38
N TYR A 28 -0.20 -25.24 -28.62
CA TYR A 28 0.70 -24.69 -27.62
C TYR A 28 0.29 -23.30 -27.14
N ASP A 29 0.11 -22.37 -28.08
CA ASP A 29 -0.24 -20.99 -27.74
C ASP A 29 -1.61 -20.92 -27.04
N TYR A 30 -2.59 -21.68 -27.53
CA TYR A 30 -3.93 -21.69 -26.97
C TYR A 30 -3.97 -22.31 -25.55
N SER A 31 -3.36 -23.48 -25.36
CA SER A 31 -3.36 -24.19 -24.07
C SER A 31 -2.65 -23.39 -22.97
N LEU A 32 -1.50 -22.78 -23.27
CA LEU A 32 -0.78 -21.97 -22.29
C LEU A 32 -1.53 -20.68 -21.98
N LYS A 33 -2.12 -20.03 -22.98
CA LYS A 33 -2.92 -18.83 -22.77
C LYS A 33 -4.13 -19.11 -21.87
N THR A 34 -4.89 -20.18 -22.17
CA THR A 34 -6.07 -20.56 -21.37
C THR A 34 -5.69 -20.97 -19.95
N LEU A 35 -4.58 -21.69 -19.78
CA LEU A 35 -4.08 -22.07 -18.46
C LEU A 35 -3.62 -20.85 -17.66
N LEU A 36 -2.94 -19.90 -18.32
CA LEU A 36 -2.50 -18.65 -17.70
C LEU A 36 -3.70 -17.79 -17.29
N ASP A 37 -4.73 -17.67 -18.14
CA ASP A 37 -5.94 -16.92 -17.82
C ASP A 37 -6.72 -17.55 -16.65
N LYS A 38 -6.72 -18.88 -16.51
CA LYS A 38 -7.34 -19.60 -15.39
C LYS A 38 -6.59 -19.38 -14.06
N HIS A 39 -5.27 -19.55 -14.05
CA HIS A 39 -4.47 -19.57 -12.81
C HIS A 39 -3.88 -18.22 -12.43
N ALA A 40 -3.62 -17.36 -13.41
CA ALA A 40 -3.02 -16.05 -13.23
C ALA A 40 -3.71 -14.99 -14.11
N PRO A 41 -5.04 -14.81 -13.95
CA PRO A 41 -5.77 -13.83 -14.74
C PRO A 41 -5.15 -12.44 -14.57
N VAL A 42 -5.03 -11.71 -15.68
CA VAL A 42 -4.57 -10.32 -15.65
C VAL A 42 -5.58 -9.49 -14.87
N LYS A 43 -5.15 -8.98 -13.72
CA LYS A 43 -5.96 -8.10 -12.87
C LYS A 43 -5.42 -6.68 -12.94
N SER A 44 -6.15 -5.82 -13.62
CA SER A 44 -5.91 -4.38 -13.59
C SER A 44 -6.27 -3.84 -12.20
N LYS A 45 -5.36 -3.06 -11.60
CA LYS A 45 -5.64 -2.36 -10.34
C LYS A 45 -5.37 -0.88 -10.53
N THR A 46 -6.35 -0.06 -10.17
CA THR A 46 -6.16 1.39 -10.15
C THR A 46 -5.31 1.78 -8.94
N VAL A 47 -4.16 2.38 -9.20
CA VAL A 47 -3.28 2.91 -8.15
C VAL A 47 -3.58 4.39 -7.96
N THR A 48 -4.21 4.75 -6.85
CA THR A 48 -4.39 6.16 -6.48
C THR A 48 -3.07 6.73 -5.96
N ILE A 49 -2.43 7.61 -6.73
CA ILE A 49 -1.26 8.36 -6.30
C ILE A 49 -1.72 9.42 -5.29
N LYS A 50 -1.41 9.21 -4.01
CA LYS A 50 -1.67 10.19 -2.96
C LYS A 50 -0.47 11.11 -2.80
N PRO A 51 -0.66 12.43 -2.74
CA PRO A 51 0.44 13.35 -2.47
C PRO A 51 1.10 13.01 -1.13
N SER A 52 2.42 13.09 -1.09
CA SER A 52 3.16 12.87 0.15
C SER A 52 2.74 13.92 1.17
N ARG A 53 2.61 13.49 2.43
CA ARG A 53 2.22 14.39 3.52
C ARG A 53 3.44 15.28 3.85
N PRO A 54 3.32 16.62 3.81
CA PRO A 54 4.47 17.50 4.01
C PRO A 54 5.19 17.33 5.36
N TRP A 55 4.45 16.91 6.39
CA TRP A 55 5.00 16.64 7.73
C TRP A 55 5.63 15.24 7.87
N PHE A 56 5.51 14.37 6.87
CA PHE A 56 6.02 13.00 6.93
C PHE A 56 7.44 12.92 6.35
N THR A 57 8.43 13.10 7.22
CA THR A 57 9.85 13.22 6.87
C THR A 57 10.58 11.86 6.78
N SER A 58 11.80 11.86 6.24
CA SER A 58 12.69 10.68 6.21
C SER A 58 13.01 10.12 7.60
N SER A 59 13.03 10.96 8.64
CA SER A 59 13.20 10.50 10.02
C SER A 59 12.00 9.65 10.48
N LEU A 60 10.76 10.00 10.12
CA LEU A 60 9.60 9.16 10.44
C LEU A 60 9.64 7.82 9.68
N ASN A 61 10.23 7.80 8.49
CA ASN A 61 10.48 6.55 7.77
C ASN A 61 11.46 5.63 8.49
N SER A 62 12.51 6.16 9.15
CA SER A 62 13.44 5.33 9.93
C SER A 62 12.75 4.70 11.13
N PHE A 63 11.99 5.48 11.92
CA PHE A 63 11.16 4.94 13.01
C PHE A 63 10.18 3.87 12.53
N LYS A 64 9.52 4.09 11.38
CA LYS A 64 8.61 3.11 10.77
C LYS A 64 9.33 1.81 10.39
N ARG A 65 10.56 1.89 9.88
CA ARG A 65 11.40 0.73 9.54
C ARG A 65 11.78 -0.05 10.80
N VAL A 66 12.28 0.63 11.83
CA VAL A 66 12.65 0.01 13.12
C VAL A 66 11.44 -0.69 13.75
N ARG A 67 10.29 -0.03 13.79
CA ARG A 67 9.04 -0.63 14.30
C ARG A 67 8.69 -1.94 13.57
N ARG A 68 8.76 -1.95 12.23
CA ARG A 68 8.49 -3.15 11.42
C ARG A 68 9.52 -4.25 11.61
N GLN A 69 10.79 -3.89 11.81
CA GLN A 69 11.85 -4.86 12.07
C GLN A 69 11.61 -5.59 13.39
N LEU A 70 11.28 -4.84 14.44
CA LEU A 70 10.99 -5.39 15.77
C LEU A 70 9.68 -6.18 15.80
N GLU A 71 8.67 -5.73 15.04
CA GLU A 71 7.43 -6.48 14.83
C GLU A 71 7.71 -7.85 14.22
N LYS A 72 8.49 -7.91 13.14
CA LYS A 72 8.89 -9.18 12.51
C LYS A 72 9.68 -10.06 13.48
N LYS A 73 10.62 -9.48 14.22
CA LYS A 73 11.41 -10.22 15.21
C LYS A 73 10.51 -10.88 16.25
N TRP A 74 9.58 -10.13 16.83
CA TRP A 74 8.61 -10.65 17.79
C TRP A 74 7.69 -11.72 17.19
N LEU A 75 7.22 -11.55 15.96
CA LEU A 75 6.37 -12.55 15.30
C LEU A 75 7.08 -13.91 15.15
N CYS A 76 8.41 -13.91 14.96
CA CYS A 76 9.23 -15.11 14.89
C CYS A 76 9.57 -15.69 16.26
N SER A 77 10.02 -14.86 17.22
CA SER A 77 10.54 -15.33 18.51
C SER A 77 9.46 -15.58 19.57
N ARG A 78 8.37 -14.80 19.54
CA ARG A 78 7.27 -14.80 20.51
C ARG A 78 7.69 -14.59 21.98
N THR A 79 8.84 -13.98 22.23
CA THR A 79 9.32 -13.67 23.59
C THR A 79 8.74 -12.35 24.11
N GLN A 80 8.69 -12.23 25.45
CA GLN A 80 8.19 -11.03 26.11
C GLN A 80 9.13 -9.82 25.91
N ASP A 81 10.44 -10.05 25.86
CA ASP A 81 11.42 -8.98 25.63
C ASP A 81 11.29 -8.37 24.25
N ASP A 82 11.12 -9.20 23.21
CA ASP A 82 10.90 -8.71 21.85
C ASP A 82 9.54 -8.00 21.72
N LEU A 83 8.51 -8.46 22.44
CA LEU A 83 7.23 -7.75 22.53
C LEU A 83 7.39 -6.37 23.17
N ASN A 84 8.16 -6.27 24.25
CA ASN A 84 8.43 -5.01 24.94
C ASN A 84 9.22 -4.05 24.04
N ALA A 85 10.24 -4.55 23.33
CA ALA A 85 11.00 -3.77 22.35
C ALA A 85 10.11 -3.24 21.21
N PHE A 86 9.23 -4.09 20.67
CA PHE A 86 8.26 -3.68 19.65
C PHE A 86 7.30 -2.61 20.18
N LYS A 87 6.74 -2.80 21.39
CA LYS A 87 5.83 -1.81 22.02
C LYS A 87 6.53 -0.47 22.20
N LYS A 88 7.79 -0.46 22.64
CA LYS A 88 8.60 0.76 22.77
C LYS A 88 8.74 1.46 21.42
N ALA A 89 9.24 0.77 20.39
CA ALA A 89 9.40 1.35 19.05
C ALA A 89 8.08 1.81 18.42
N ARG A 90 6.96 1.16 18.73
CA ARG A 90 5.62 1.60 18.32
C ARG A 90 5.28 2.93 18.97
N ASN A 91 5.47 3.06 20.28
CA ASN A 91 5.16 4.28 21.02
C ASN A 91 6.08 5.43 20.56
N ASP A 92 7.37 5.17 20.37
CA ASP A 92 8.33 6.14 19.84
C ASP A 92 7.92 6.66 18.45
N PHE A 93 7.50 5.76 17.55
CA PHE A 93 7.00 6.12 16.23
C PHE A 93 5.73 7.00 16.29
N ILE A 94 4.79 6.69 17.19
CA ILE A 94 3.56 7.47 17.38
C ILE A 94 3.92 8.87 17.89
N ALA A 95 4.74 8.95 18.94
CA ALA A 95 5.19 10.21 19.51
C ALA A 95 5.92 11.08 18.48
N ALA A 96 6.79 10.48 17.66
CA ALA A 96 7.48 11.18 16.58
C ALA A 96 6.49 11.71 15.52
N CYS A 97 5.49 10.91 15.13
CA CYS A 97 4.45 11.33 14.20
C CYS A 97 3.64 12.52 14.74
N ASP A 98 3.26 12.47 16.01
CA ASP A 98 2.45 13.52 16.63
C ASP A 98 3.26 14.82 16.80
N ASN A 99 4.53 14.72 17.18
CA ASN A 99 5.43 15.87 17.23
C ASN A 99 5.62 16.51 15.84
N ALA A 100 5.87 15.70 14.81
CA ALA A 100 6.06 16.20 13.45
C ALA A 100 4.80 16.91 12.91
N LYS A 101 3.62 16.31 13.11
CA LYS A 101 2.33 16.94 12.76
C LYS A 101 2.11 18.24 13.52
N ARG A 102 2.28 18.22 14.85
CA ARG A 102 2.08 19.40 15.69
C ARG A 102 3.01 20.52 15.29
N GLY A 103 4.31 20.23 15.13
CA GLY A 103 5.31 21.21 14.71
C GLY A 103 5.02 21.79 13.33
N TYR A 104 4.54 20.98 12.38
CA TYR A 104 4.17 21.45 11.04
C TYR A 104 3.00 22.45 11.09
N PHE A 105 1.88 22.08 11.71
CA PHE A 105 0.71 22.97 11.77
C PHE A 105 0.95 24.18 12.67
N SER A 106 1.71 24.02 13.75
CA SER A 106 2.10 25.14 14.61
C SER A 106 2.93 26.18 13.84
N ARG A 107 3.87 25.75 12.99
CA ARG A 107 4.61 26.65 12.10
C ARG A 107 3.70 27.38 11.13
N GLN A 108 2.76 26.68 10.48
CA GLN A 108 1.81 27.33 9.58
C GLN A 108 0.97 28.41 10.27
N VAL A 109 0.56 28.18 11.51
CA VAL A 109 -0.18 29.19 12.30
C VAL A 109 0.73 30.36 12.69
N GLN A 110 1.98 30.10 13.06
CA GLN A 110 2.97 31.15 13.36
C GLN A 110 3.29 32.02 12.13
N ASP A 111 3.37 31.43 10.94
CA ASP A 111 3.60 32.16 9.68
C ASP A 111 2.45 33.12 9.34
N CYS A 112 1.26 32.89 9.90
CA CYS A 112 0.09 33.77 9.76
C CYS A 112 0.03 34.86 10.85
N LYS A 113 1.00 34.94 11.76
CA LYS A 113 1.00 35.91 12.86
C LYS A 113 0.97 37.34 12.31
N GLY A 114 0.01 38.14 12.78
CA GLY A 114 -0.16 39.54 12.37
C GLY A 114 -1.04 39.74 11.12
N ASP A 115 -1.51 38.67 10.48
CA ASP A 115 -2.41 38.75 9.32
C ASP A 115 -3.66 37.87 9.53
N GLN A 116 -4.73 38.50 10.03
CA GLN A 116 -5.99 37.84 10.34
C GLN A 116 -6.63 37.20 9.11
N LYS A 117 -6.53 37.84 7.93
CA LYS A 117 -7.09 37.30 6.68
C LYS A 117 -6.41 35.99 6.29
N LYS A 118 -5.07 35.95 6.35
CA LYS A 118 -4.30 34.72 6.08
C LYS A 118 -4.65 33.60 7.05
N LEU A 119 -4.83 33.90 8.34
CA LEU A 119 -5.25 32.92 9.34
C LEU A 119 -6.62 32.31 9.02
N PHE A 120 -7.63 33.14 8.69
CA PHE A 120 -8.96 32.64 8.32
C PHE A 120 -8.93 31.80 7.03
N LEU A 121 -8.13 32.19 6.04
CA LEU A 121 -7.93 31.38 4.83
C LEU A 121 -7.30 30.02 5.15
N LEU A 122 -6.29 29.99 6.03
CA LEU A 122 -5.66 28.75 6.49
C LEU A 122 -6.68 27.86 7.22
N ILE A 123 -7.48 28.41 8.13
CA ILE A 123 -8.52 27.66 8.86
C ILE A 123 -9.56 27.09 7.88
N ASN A 124 -10.02 27.87 6.91
CA ASN A 124 -10.96 27.40 5.89
C ASN A 124 -10.40 26.24 5.07
N LYS A 125 -9.10 26.31 4.72
CA LYS A 125 -8.38 25.23 4.04
C LYS A 125 -8.23 23.97 4.90
N LEU A 126 -7.90 24.11 6.18
CA LEU A 126 -7.69 22.98 7.10
C LEU A 126 -9.00 22.29 7.52
N THR A 127 -10.09 23.05 7.60
CA THR A 127 -11.42 22.55 8.01
C THR A 127 -12.29 22.14 6.81
N PHE A 128 -11.75 22.19 5.59
CA PHE A 128 -12.45 21.84 4.35
C PHE A 128 -13.77 22.62 4.17
N ARG A 129 -13.83 23.86 4.68
CA ARG A 129 -14.99 24.76 4.51
C ARG A 129 -15.11 25.32 3.09
N SER A 130 -14.08 25.15 2.25
CA SER A 130 -14.05 25.58 0.85
C SER A 130 -14.21 24.37 -0.08
N THR A 131 -15.04 24.53 -1.13
CA THR A 131 -15.61 23.47 -1.97
C THR A 131 -14.69 22.86 -3.03
N SER A 132 -13.42 23.24 -3.15
CA SER A 132 -12.56 22.81 -4.27
C SER A 132 -11.56 21.71 -3.89
N ASN A 133 -11.68 20.56 -4.57
CA ASN A 133 -10.86 19.33 -4.48
C ASN A 133 -10.96 18.52 -3.18
N GLN A 134 -12.11 17.87 -3.02
CA GLN A 134 -12.33 16.83 -2.02
C GLN A 134 -11.74 15.49 -2.48
N TYR A 135 -10.53 15.14 -2.03
CA TYR A 135 -10.12 13.74 -1.97
C TYR A 135 -10.48 13.19 -0.59
N LEU A 136 -11.71 12.69 -0.47
CA LEU A 136 -12.13 12.00 0.75
C LEU A 136 -11.23 10.78 0.98
N PRO A 137 -10.80 10.51 2.23
CA PRO A 137 -10.17 9.25 2.55
C PRO A 137 -11.18 8.13 2.28
N ALA A 138 -10.79 7.13 1.48
CA ALA A 138 -11.60 5.99 1.07
C ALA A 138 -12.17 5.12 2.22
N SER A 139 -11.94 5.50 3.48
CA SER A 139 -12.49 4.86 4.68
C SER A 139 -13.89 5.36 5.05
N ILE A 140 -14.51 6.24 4.27
CA ILE A 140 -15.93 6.62 4.41
C ILE A 140 -16.68 6.17 3.15
N ILE A 141 -16.70 4.87 2.90
CA ILE A 141 -17.78 4.26 2.12
C ILE A 141 -18.85 3.94 3.15
N LYS A 142 -19.97 4.67 3.08
CA LYS A 142 -21.15 4.46 3.91
C LYS A 142 -21.64 3.02 3.71
N VAL A 143 -21.77 2.29 4.81
CA VAL A 143 -22.73 1.18 4.96
C VAL A 143 -24.12 1.80 5.05
#